data_AF-A0A3M1KLS8-F1
#
_entry.id   AF-A0A3M1KLS8-F1
#
_cell.length_a   1.000
_cell.length_b   1.000
_cell.length_c   1.000
_cell.angle_alpha   90.00
_cell.angle_beta   90.00
_cell.angle_gamma   90.00
#
_symmetry.space_group_name_H-M   'P 1'
#
loop_
_entity.id
_entity.type
_entity.pdbx_description
1 polymer ?
#
loop_
_entity_poly.entity_id
_entity_poly.type
_entity_poly.pdbx_seq_one_letter_code
_entity_poly.pdbx_strand_id
1 'polypeptide(L)'
;MSKREKGAATGAAIGAGTGAIIGSTRGDAFEGALIGGALGALAGGVAGDQVQAQEQTSDELEQRVRERDEEIRRQREEIEQLERGY
;
A
#
# COMPACT_ATOMS: atom_id res chain seq x y z
N MET A 1 -9.24 8.67 -5.76
CA MET A 1 -9.21 7.32 -6.39
C MET A 1 -8.93 6.30 -5.32
N SER A 2 -9.69 5.20 -5.32
CA SER A 2 -9.49 4.11 -4.38
C SER A 2 -8.14 3.40 -4.61
N LYS A 3 -7.57 2.73 -3.59
CA LYS A 3 -6.35 1.92 -3.77
C LYS A 3 -6.58 0.75 -4.71
N ARG A 4 -7.81 0.23 -4.72
CA ARG A 4 -8.32 -0.71 -5.71
C ARG A 4 -8.19 -0.17 -7.14
N GLU A 5 -8.69 1.04 -7.43
CA GLU A 5 -8.53 1.66 -8.76
C GLU A 5 -7.07 1.87 -9.12
N LYS A 6 -6.25 2.34 -8.17
CA LYS A 6 -4.82 2.56 -8.41
C LYS A 6 -4.09 1.24 -8.70
N GLY A 7 -4.38 0.20 -7.92
CA GLY A 7 -3.83 -1.15 -8.10
C GLY A 7 -4.28 -1.79 -9.41
N ALA A 8 -5.56 -1.68 -9.75
CA ALA A 8 -6.11 -2.14 -11.02
C ALA A 8 -5.48 -1.40 -12.20
N ALA A 9 -5.37 -0.07 -12.15
CA ALA A 9 -4.78 0.72 -13.23
C ALA A 9 -3.29 0.42 -13.43
N THR A 10 -2.51 0.34 -12.36
CA THR A 10 -1.08 0.00 -12.44
C THR A 10 -0.88 -1.45 -12.91
N GLY A 11 -1.65 -2.38 -12.37
CA GLY A 11 -1.63 -3.78 -12.80
C GLY A 11 -2.01 -3.93 -14.27
N ALA A 12 -3.03 -3.21 -14.73
CA ALA A 12 -3.45 -3.19 -16.13
C ALA A 12 -2.34 -2.66 -17.06
N ALA A 13 -1.69 -1.56 -16.68
CA ALA A 13 -0.62 -0.98 -17.50
C ALA A 13 0.60 -1.92 -17.61
N ILE A 14 1.03 -2.50 -16.49
CA ILE A 14 2.15 -3.45 -16.45
C ILE A 14 1.79 -4.72 -17.22
N GLY A 15 0.59 -5.25 -17.00
CA GLY A 15 0.10 -6.44 -17.66
C GLY A 15 -0.06 -6.24 -19.17
N ALA A 16 -0.59 -5.09 -19.60
CA ALA A 16 -0.73 -4.75 -21.01
C ALA A 16 0.63 -4.57 -21.70
N GLY A 17 1.58 -3.88 -21.05
CA GLY A 17 2.94 -3.74 -21.58
C GLY A 17 3.62 -5.10 -21.75
N THR A 18 3.57 -5.94 -20.70
CA THR A 18 4.16 -7.28 -20.73
C THR A 18 3.47 -8.19 -21.76
N GLY A 19 2.15 -8.15 -21.80
CA GLY A 19 1.33 -8.90 -22.75
C GLY A 19 1.57 -8.48 -24.19
N ALA A 20 1.73 -7.18 -24.46
CA ALA A 20 2.10 -6.69 -25.80
C ALA A 20 3.47 -7.19 -26.24
N ILE A 21 4.47 -7.19 -25.35
CA ILE A 21 5.79 -7.73 -25.65
C ILE A 21 5.67 -9.20 -26.04
N ILE A 22 4.95 -10.00 -25.25
CA ILE A 22 4.76 -11.44 -25.54
C ILE A 22 3.94 -11.65 -26.82
N GLY A 23 2.83 -10.93 -26.99
CA GLY A 23 1.97 -11.03 -28.18
C GLY A 23 2.67 -10.61 -29.46
N SER A 24 3.56 -9.60 -29.39
CA SER A 24 4.35 -9.14 -30.53
C SER A 24 5.25 -10.23 -31.13
N THR A 25 5.67 -11.22 -30.31
CA THR A 25 6.44 -12.38 -30.80
C THR A 25 5.65 -13.29 -31.73
N ARG A 26 4.32 -13.26 -31.66
CA ARG A 26 3.41 -14.03 -32.52
C ARG A 26 2.71 -13.17 -33.59
N GLY A 27 3.03 -11.87 -33.66
CA GLY A 27 2.39 -10.91 -34.58
C GLY A 27 1.23 -10.13 -33.97
N ASP A 28 0.78 -10.48 -32.76
CA ASP A 28 -0.44 -9.98 -32.15
C ASP A 28 -0.16 -9.21 -30.86
N ALA A 29 0.60 -8.10 -30.98
CA ALA A 29 0.93 -7.24 -29.85
C ALA A 29 -0.32 -6.65 -29.18
N PHE A 30 -1.34 -6.28 -29.97
CA PHE A 30 -2.57 -5.69 -29.45
C PHE A 30 -3.39 -6.70 -28.63
N GLU A 31 -3.52 -7.94 -29.11
CA GLU A 31 -4.24 -9.00 -28.42
C GLU A 31 -3.52 -9.40 -27.13
N GLY A 32 -2.19 -9.51 -27.19
CA GLY A 32 -1.35 -9.71 -26.00
C GLY A 32 -1.52 -8.60 -24.97
N ALA A 33 -1.55 -7.33 -25.38
CA ALA A 33 -1.79 -6.20 -24.48
C ALA A 33 -3.18 -6.23 -23.85
N LEU A 34 -4.22 -6.58 -24.60
CA LEU A 34 -5.57 -6.66 -24.06
C LEU A 34 -5.70 -7.76 -23.00
N ILE A 35 -5.18 -8.95 -23.30
CA ILE A 35 -5.23 -10.08 -22.36
C ILE A 35 -4.39 -9.78 -21.12
N GLY A 36 -3.14 -9.34 -21.32
CA GLY A 36 -2.24 -8.99 -20.23
C GLY A 36 -2.79 -7.84 -19.39
N GLY A 37 -3.40 -6.83 -20.03
CA GLY A 37 -4.01 -5.70 -19.37
C GLY A 37 -5.24 -6.08 -18.55
N ALA A 38 -6.13 -6.91 -19.09
CA ALA A 38 -7.29 -7.40 -18.36
C ALA A 38 -6.89 -8.24 -17.14
N LEU A 39 -5.95 -9.19 -17.32
CA LEU A 39 -5.42 -10.01 -16.23
C LEU A 39 -4.70 -9.18 -15.16
N GLY A 40 -3.86 -8.23 -15.60
CA GLY A 40 -3.16 -7.31 -14.72
C GLY A 40 -4.11 -6.39 -13.94
N ALA A 41 -5.19 -5.92 -14.57
CA ALA A 41 -6.22 -5.12 -13.92
C ALA A 41 -6.94 -5.89 -12.82
N LEU A 42 -7.33 -7.14 -13.12
CA LEU A 42 -7.99 -8.02 -12.16
C LEU A 42 -7.06 -8.33 -10.97
N ALA A 43 -5.83 -8.75 -11.25
CA ALA A 43 -4.84 -9.06 -10.22
C ALA A 43 -4.51 -7.84 -9.36
N GLY A 44 -4.28 -6.67 -9.98
CA GLY A 44 -3.98 -5.42 -9.29
C GLY A 44 -5.17 -4.87 -8.49
N GLY A 45 -6.40 -5.06 -8.98
CA GLY A 45 -7.61 -4.68 -8.27
C GLY A 45 -7.87 -5.52 -7.02
N VAL A 46 -7.68 -6.85 -7.09
CA VAL A 46 -7.85 -7.74 -5.93
C VAL A 46 -6.73 -7.51 -4.90
N ALA A 47 -5.49 -7.29 -5.33
CA ALA A 47 -4.39 -6.98 -4.43
C ALA A 47 -4.57 -5.62 -3.71
N GLY A 48 -5.15 -4.63 -4.41
CA GLY A 48 -5.39 -3.29 -3.86
C GLY A 48 -6.42 -3.26 -2.71
N ASP A 49 -7.39 -4.18 -2.69
CA ASP A 49 -8.38 -4.28 -1.61
C ASP A 49 -7.74 -4.67 -0.27
N GLN A 50 -6.77 -5.60 -0.28
CA GLN A 50 -6.17 -6.09 0.95
C GLN A 50 -5.17 -5.09 1.58
N VAL A 51 -4.48 -4.30 0.76
CA VAL A 51 -3.60 -3.23 1.25
C VAL A 51 -4.40 -2.11 1.92
N GLN A 52 -5.66 -1.92 1.50
CA GLN A 52 -6.53 -0.88 2.04
C GLN A 52 -7.06 -1.18 3.45
N ALA A 53 -7.14 -2.46 3.84
CA ALA A 53 -7.43 -2.87 5.20
C ALA A 53 -6.26 -2.58 6.16
N GLN A 54 -5.02 -2.64 5.66
CA GLN A 54 -3.82 -2.39 6.47
C GLN A 54 -3.54 -0.89 6.63
N GLU A 55 -3.73 -0.08 5.60
CA GLU A 55 -3.48 1.36 5.72
C GLU A 55 -4.53 2.11 6.54
N GLN A 56 -5.79 1.64 6.60
CA GLN A 56 -6.77 2.19 7.56
C GLN A 56 -6.33 1.95 9.02
N THR A 57 -5.65 0.83 9.28
CA THR A 57 -5.03 0.56 10.58
C THR A 57 -3.76 1.40 10.80
N SER A 58 -3.00 1.74 9.76
CA SER A 58 -1.82 2.62 9.88
C SER A 58 -2.18 4.07 10.22
N ASP A 59 -3.25 4.63 9.64
CA ASP A 59 -3.72 5.98 9.97
C ASP A 59 -4.20 6.07 11.45
N GLU A 60 -4.84 5.03 11.97
CA GLU A 60 -5.18 4.94 13.41
C GLU A 60 -3.96 4.66 14.29
N LEU A 61 -2.97 3.89 13.82
CA LEU A 61 -1.73 3.63 14.57
C LEU A 61 -0.91 4.92 14.77
N GLU A 62 -0.82 5.78 13.75
CA GLU A 62 -0.12 7.06 13.89
C GLU A 62 -0.78 7.99 14.93
N GLN A 63 -2.11 7.90 15.10
CA GLN A 63 -2.81 8.65 16.15
C GLN A 63 -2.53 8.04 17.54
N ARG A 64 -2.54 6.71 17.66
CA ARG A 64 -2.23 6.01 18.93
C ARG A 64 -0.77 6.19 19.38
N VAL A 65 0.18 6.34 18.46
CA VAL A 65 1.58 6.64 18.79
C VAL A 65 1.71 8.09 19.30
N ARG A 66 1.00 9.05 18.69
CA ARG A 66 0.98 10.45 19.15
C ARG A 66 0.38 10.62 20.56
N GLU A 67 -0.69 9.89 20.88
CA GLU A 67 -1.28 9.94 22.24
C GLU A 67 -0.40 9.24 23.30
N ARG A 68 0.40 8.23 22.90
CA ARG A 68 1.30 7.51 23.83
C ARG A 68 2.53 8.31 24.25
N ASP A 69 3.00 9.25 23.43
CA ASP A 69 4.17 10.07 23.74
C ASP A 69 3.94 11.00 24.95
N GLU A 70 2.69 11.37 25.25
CA GLU A 70 2.36 12.22 26.39
C GLU A 70 2.44 11.47 27.74
N GLU A 71 2.15 10.16 27.76
CA GLU A 71 2.29 9.34 28.97
C GLU A 71 3.75 9.02 29.30
N ILE A 72 4.57 8.74 28.28
CA ILE A 72 6.00 8.45 28.47
C ILE A 72 6.75 9.71 28.95
N ARG A 73 6.35 10.91 28.49
CA ARG A 73 6.91 12.18 29.01
C ARG A 73 6.62 12.36 30.49
N ARG A 74 5.38 12.14 30.94
CA ARG A 74 5.01 12.30 32.36
C ARG A 74 5.76 11.33 33.27
N GLN A 75 5.95 10.08 32.86
CA GLN A 75 6.75 9.12 33.64
C GLN A 75 8.23 9.48 33.70
N ARG A 76 8.81 10.00 32.61
CA ARG A 76 10.21 10.46 32.61
C ARG A 76 10.43 11.64 33.54
N GLU A 77 9.47 12.56 33.63
CA GLU A 77 9.54 13.70 34.54
C GLU A 77 9.50 13.28 36.02
N GLU A 78 8.79 12.19 36.38
CA GLU A 78 8.81 11.64 37.75
C GLU A 78 10.14 10.94 38.07
N ILE A 79 10.69 10.18 37.14
CA ILE A 79 11.96 9.45 37.33
C ILE A 79 13.12 10.44 37.50
N GLU A 80 13.17 11.51 36.71
CA GLU A 80 14.21 12.54 36.85
C GLU A 80 14.14 13.32 38.17
N GLN A 81 12.94 13.48 38.73
CA GLN A 81 12.76 14.14 40.03
C GLN A 81 13.15 13.23 41.20
N LEU A 82 12.93 11.92 41.07
CA LEU A 82 13.42 10.92 42.03
C LEU A 82 14.96 10.78 41.97
N GLU A 83 15.57 10.86 40.79
CA GLU A 83 17.03 10.82 40.63
C GLU A 83 17.73 12.11 41.09
N ARG A 84 17.11 13.28 40.93
CA ARG A 84 17.66 14.56 41.44
C ARG A 84 17.37 14.81 42.93
N GLY A 85 16.48 14.03 43.54
CA GLY A 85 16.04 14.18 44.92
C GLY A 85 16.85 13.40 45.97
N TYR A 86 17.94 12.71 45.58
CA TYR A 86 18.82 11.96 46.48
C TYR A 86 20.29 12.40 46.37
#